data_AF-A0A453MGE4-F1
#
_entry.id   AF-A0A453MGE4-F1
#
_cell.length_a   1.000
_cell.length_b   1.000
_cell.length_c   1.000
_cell.angle_alpha   90.00
_cell.angle_beta   90.00
_cell.angle_gamma   90.00
#
_symmetry.space_group_name_H-M   'P 1'
#
loop_
_entity.id
_entity.type
_entity.pdbx_description
1 polymer ?
#
loop_
_entity_poly.entity_id
_entity_poly.type
_entity_poly.pdbx_seq_one_letter_code
_entity_poly.pdbx_strand_id
1 'polypeptide(L)'
;RVAERPEADVVVIGSGLGGLCCAGLLARYGQDVVVLESHDRPGGAAHSFDVKGFHFDSGPSLFSGFQSRGPQANPLAQVLDALGESVPCASYDSWMVHVPEGQFESRIGPTDFLKDLETYVGLDATREWQKLL
;
A
#
# COMPACT_ATOMS: atom_id res chain seq x y z
N ARG A 1 1.08 -38.39 13.92
CA ARG A 1 -0.29 -38.04 14.35
C ARG A 1 -0.85 -37.16 13.25
N VAL A 2 -1.93 -37.59 12.59
CA VAL A 2 -2.62 -36.71 11.63
C VAL A 2 -3.27 -35.62 12.48
N ALA A 3 -2.82 -34.37 12.33
CA ALA A 3 -3.48 -33.25 13.01
C ALA A 3 -4.95 -33.23 12.54
N GLU A 4 -5.89 -33.08 13.47
CA GLU A 4 -7.29 -32.86 13.12
C GLU A 4 -7.37 -31.69 12.14
N ARG A 5 -8.09 -31.88 11.04
CA ARG A 5 -8.30 -30.81 10.06
C ARG A 5 -9.20 -29.77 10.74
N PRO A 6 -8.82 -28.49 10.77
CA PRO A 6 -9.69 -27.46 11.31
C PRO A 6 -10.99 -27.44 10.50
N GLU A 7 -12.13 -27.55 11.18
CA GLU A 7 -13.43 -27.22 10.59
C GLU A 7 -13.52 -25.69 10.49
N ALA A 8 -14.02 -25.19 9.36
CA ALA A 8 -14.15 -23.76 9.09
C ALA A 8 -15.35 -23.53 8.17
N ASP A 9 -16.07 -22.44 8.39
CA ASP A 9 -17.15 -21.98 7.51
C ASP A 9 -16.59 -21.47 6.17
N VAL A 10 -15.42 -20.81 6.23
CA VAL A 10 -14.78 -20.19 5.08
C VAL A 10 -13.30 -20.52 5.01
N VAL A 11 -12.83 -20.90 3.83
CA VAL A 11 -11.40 -21.08 3.52
C VAL A 11 -10.95 -19.97 2.56
N VAL A 12 -9.97 -19.18 2.99
CA VAL A 12 -9.31 -18.16 2.18
C VAL A 12 -7.97 -18.69 1.70
N ILE A 13 -7.74 -18.69 0.38
CA ILE A 13 -6.48 -19.14 -0.22
C ILE A 13 -5.61 -17.92 -0.51
N GLY A 14 -4.45 -17.84 0.13
CA GLY A 14 -3.49 -16.75 0.06
C GLY A 14 -3.64 -15.75 1.21
N SER A 15 -2.51 -15.38 1.81
CA SER A 15 -2.42 -14.45 2.94
C SER A 15 -1.75 -13.11 2.55
N GLY A 16 -1.96 -12.68 1.31
CA GLY A 16 -1.67 -11.29 0.89
C GLY A 16 -2.68 -10.31 1.49
N LEU A 17 -2.47 -9.01 1.23
CA LEU A 17 -3.36 -7.93 1.72
C LEU A 17 -4.84 -8.23 1.49
N GLY A 18 -5.24 -8.62 0.28
CA GLY A 18 -6.64 -8.93 -0.03
C GLY A 18 -7.20 -10.13 0.75
N GLY A 19 -6.40 -11.19 0.89
CA GLY A 19 -6.80 -12.40 1.63
C GLY A 19 -6.95 -12.13 3.13
N LEU A 20 -5.99 -11.42 3.73
CA LEU A 20 -6.05 -11.02 5.13
C LEU A 20 -7.18 -10.01 5.40
N CYS A 21 -7.42 -9.06 4.50
CA CYS A 21 -8.58 -8.16 4.60
C CYS A 21 -9.90 -8.93 4.57
N CYS A 22 -10.03 -9.87 3.63
CA CYS A 22 -11.23 -10.73 3.52
C CYS A 22 -11.43 -11.57 4.79
N ALA A 23 -10.39 -12.28 5.23
CA ALA A 23 -10.43 -13.13 6.40
C ALA A 23 -10.73 -12.34 7.68
N GLY A 24 -10.06 -11.20 7.88
CA GLY A 24 -10.28 -10.34 9.04
C GLY A 24 -11.71 -9.82 9.12
N LEU A 25 -12.27 -9.37 7.98
CA LEU A 25 -13.67 -8.91 7.95
C LEU A 25 -14.65 -10.05 8.23
N LEU A 26 -14.47 -11.21 7.60
CA LEU A 26 -15.32 -12.38 7.84
C LEU A 26 -15.27 -12.83 9.31
N ALA A 27 -14.08 -12.88 9.90
CA ALA A 27 -13.88 -13.21 11.30
C ALA A 27 -14.56 -12.17 12.22
N ARG A 28 -14.47 -10.87 11.89
CA ARG A 28 -15.20 -9.81 12.60
C ARG A 28 -16.72 -10.02 12.59
N TYR A 29 -17.28 -10.58 11.52
CA TYR A 29 -18.69 -10.92 11.42
C TYR A 29 -19.04 -12.32 11.97
N GLY A 30 -18.11 -12.96 12.71
CA GLY A 30 -18.35 -14.19 13.45
C GLY A 30 -18.31 -15.47 12.62
N GLN A 31 -17.63 -15.45 11.46
CA GLN A 31 -17.36 -16.66 10.69
C GLN A 31 -16.09 -17.36 11.19
N ASP A 32 -16.09 -18.70 11.20
CA ASP A 32 -14.86 -19.46 11.40
C ASP A 32 -14.06 -19.52 10.09
N VAL A 33 -12.91 -18.82 10.06
CA VAL A 33 -12.11 -18.64 8.84
C VAL A 33 -10.75 -19.29 8.97
N VAL A 34 -10.38 -20.10 7.98
CA VAL A 34 -9.02 -20.61 7.81
C VAL A 34 -8.37 -19.93 6.61
N VAL A 35 -7.16 -19.40 6.82
CA VAL A 35 -6.33 -18.85 5.74
C VAL A 35 -5.22 -19.84 5.41
N LEU A 36 -5.10 -20.22 4.15
CA LEU A 36 -4.04 -21.11 3.67
C LEU A 36 -3.01 -20.32 2.87
N GLU A 37 -1.76 -20.36 3.32
CA GLU A 37 -0.64 -19.72 2.66
C GLU A 37 0.36 -20.77 2.17
N SER A 38 0.88 -20.56 0.96
CA SER A 38 1.91 -21.39 0.34
C SER A 38 3.33 -21.01 0.79
N HIS A 39 3.53 -19.77 1.18
CA HIS A 39 4.78 -19.24 1.73
C HIS A 39 4.94 -19.52 3.23
N ASP A 40 6.16 -19.27 3.72
CA ASP A 40 6.55 -19.45 5.13
C ASP A 40 5.95 -18.39 6.06
N ARG A 41 5.41 -17.30 5.51
CA ARG A 41 4.91 -16.15 6.28
C ARG A 41 3.81 -15.41 5.50
N PRO A 42 2.89 -14.71 6.21
CA PRO A 42 1.86 -13.90 5.58
C PRO A 42 2.37 -12.57 5.05
N GLY A 43 1.65 -11.96 4.11
CA GLY A 43 1.93 -10.61 3.58
C GLY A 43 1.92 -10.50 2.05
N GLY A 44 2.17 -11.61 1.33
CA GLY A 44 2.21 -11.60 -0.15
C GLY A 44 3.21 -10.58 -0.69
N ALA A 45 2.77 -9.70 -1.59
CA ALA A 45 3.64 -8.65 -2.15
C ALA A 45 4.10 -7.59 -1.12
N ALA A 46 3.46 -7.49 0.04
CA ALA A 46 3.85 -6.60 1.13
C ALA A 46 4.93 -7.22 2.05
N HIS A 47 5.74 -8.13 1.53
CA HIS A 47 6.86 -8.72 2.27
C HIS A 47 8.08 -7.84 2.26
N SER A 48 8.81 -7.90 3.37
CA SER A 48 10.12 -7.29 3.52
C SER A 48 11.10 -8.32 4.09
N PHE A 49 12.39 -8.11 3.86
CA PHE A 49 13.45 -9.03 4.25
C PHE A 49 14.72 -8.27 4.64
N ASP A 50 15.51 -8.87 5.53
CA ASP A 50 16.75 -8.28 6.02
C ASP A 50 17.98 -8.89 5.33
N VAL A 51 18.89 -8.04 4.83
CA VAL A 51 20.19 -8.46 4.31
C VAL A 51 21.28 -7.59 4.90
N LYS A 52 22.22 -8.21 5.61
CA LYS A 52 23.42 -7.52 6.18
C LYS A 52 23.07 -6.28 7.03
N GLY A 53 21.98 -6.34 7.80
CA GLY A 53 21.53 -5.24 8.68
C GLY A 53 20.71 -4.16 7.98
N PHE A 54 20.40 -4.32 6.69
CA PHE A 54 19.49 -3.46 5.95
C PHE A 54 18.14 -4.17 5.75
N HIS A 55 17.06 -3.40 5.83
CA HIS A 55 15.69 -3.86 5.60
C HIS A 55 15.24 -3.48 4.19
N PHE A 56 14.69 -4.42 3.43
CA PHE A 56 14.28 -4.22 2.05
C PHE A 56 12.84 -4.68 1.84
N ASP A 57 12.07 -3.90 1.08
CA ASP A 57 10.77 -4.33 0.59
C ASP A 57 10.94 -5.18 -0.67
N SER A 58 10.21 -6.30 -0.73
CA SER A 58 10.20 -7.20 -1.89
C SER A 58 9.20 -6.78 -2.98
N GLY A 59 8.28 -5.87 -2.65
CA GLY A 59 7.21 -5.41 -3.52
C GLY A 59 6.99 -3.90 -3.40
N PRO A 60 5.77 -3.42 -3.08
CA PRO A 60 5.52 -1.99 -2.95
C PRO A 60 6.35 -1.37 -1.83
N SER A 61 7.21 -0.41 -2.17
CA SER A 61 8.03 0.33 -1.18
C SER A 61 7.34 1.60 -0.66
N LEU A 62 6.20 1.99 -1.25
CA LEU A 62 5.48 3.18 -0.85
C LEU A 62 3.97 2.96 -0.98
N PHE A 63 3.25 3.35 0.06
CA PHE A 63 1.79 3.43 0.07
C PHE A 63 1.41 4.87 0.42
N SER A 64 0.73 5.57 -0.49
CA SER A 64 0.32 6.96 -0.31
C SER A 64 -1.19 7.07 -0.14
N GLY A 65 -1.64 8.17 0.47
CA GLY A 65 -3.06 8.44 0.74
C GLY A 65 -3.67 7.37 1.64
N PHE A 66 -3.32 7.34 2.93
CA PHE A 66 -3.78 6.33 3.89
C PHE A 66 -4.87 6.87 4.82
N GLN A 67 -6.01 7.26 4.25
CA GLN A 67 -7.17 7.75 5.00
C GLN A 67 -8.37 6.82 4.75
N SER A 68 -9.19 6.52 5.75
CA SER A 68 -10.39 5.68 5.55
C SER A 68 -11.53 6.44 4.85
N ARG A 69 -11.50 7.78 4.85
CA ARG A 69 -12.57 8.65 4.35
C ARG A 69 -12.01 9.84 3.58
N GLY A 70 -12.87 10.47 2.78
CA GLY A 70 -12.54 11.68 2.01
C GLY A 70 -12.04 11.38 0.59
N PRO A 71 -11.57 12.41 -0.14
CA PRO A 71 -11.11 12.28 -1.53
C PRO A 71 -9.91 11.34 -1.71
N GLN A 72 -9.15 11.09 -0.64
CA GLN A 72 -7.98 10.21 -0.60
C GLN A 72 -8.30 8.90 0.15
N ALA A 73 -9.56 8.46 0.09
CA ALA A 73 -9.98 7.24 0.75
C ALA A 73 -9.23 6.02 0.21
N ASN A 74 -8.70 5.22 1.13
CA ASN A 74 -7.89 4.05 0.88
C ASN A 74 -8.65 2.79 1.31
N PRO A 75 -8.82 1.79 0.43
CA PRO A 75 -9.51 0.56 0.79
C PRO A 75 -8.89 -0.17 1.97
N LEU A 76 -7.55 -0.21 2.06
CA LEU A 76 -6.87 -0.86 3.18
C LEU A 76 -7.13 -0.10 4.49
N ALA A 77 -7.09 1.24 4.47
CA ALA A 77 -7.42 2.04 5.65
C ALA A 77 -8.88 1.87 6.10
N GLN A 78 -9.82 1.67 5.16
CA GLN A 78 -11.21 1.36 5.49
C GLN A 78 -11.36 0.00 6.16
N VAL A 79 -10.64 -1.02 5.67
CA VAL A 79 -10.64 -2.34 6.30
C VAL A 79 -10.04 -2.27 7.70
N LEU A 80 -8.91 -1.59 7.89
CA LEU A 80 -8.31 -1.43 9.21
C LEU A 80 -9.24 -0.68 10.18
N ASP A 81 -9.86 0.42 9.74
CA ASP A 81 -10.88 1.15 10.52
C ASP A 81 -12.05 0.22 10.90
N ALA A 82 -12.55 -0.57 9.95
CA ALA A 82 -13.60 -1.55 10.21
C ALA A 82 -13.14 -2.63 11.21
N LEU A 83 -11.88 -3.05 11.20
CA LEU A 83 -11.33 -4.02 12.15
C LEU A 83 -10.97 -3.40 13.51
N GLY A 84 -10.91 -2.06 13.61
CA GLY A 84 -10.41 -1.36 14.80
C GLY A 84 -8.89 -1.39 14.92
N GLU A 85 -8.19 -1.61 13.81
CA GLU A 85 -6.74 -1.73 13.72
C GLU A 85 -6.12 -0.44 13.17
N SER A 86 -4.84 -0.23 13.46
CA SER A 86 -4.09 0.91 12.94
C SER A 86 -2.64 0.52 12.65
N VAL A 87 -2.04 1.19 11.69
CA VAL A 87 -0.62 1.03 11.35
C VAL A 87 0.10 2.38 11.50
N PRO A 88 1.37 2.39 11.96
CA PRO A 88 2.15 3.61 11.99
C PRO A 88 2.30 4.18 10.59
N CYS A 89 1.84 5.41 10.38
CA CYS A 89 1.97 6.13 9.12
C CYS A 89 2.78 7.40 9.33
N ALA A 90 3.80 7.60 8.51
CA ALA A 90 4.48 8.89 8.41
C ALA A 90 3.66 9.80 7.48
N SER A 91 3.39 11.03 7.94
CA SER A 91 2.84 12.09 7.10
C SER A 91 3.97 12.87 6.45
N TYR A 92 3.91 13.01 5.14
CA TYR A 92 4.82 13.84 4.36
C TYR A 92 4.02 14.54 3.25
N ASP A 93 4.45 15.73 2.86
CA ASP A 93 3.84 16.55 1.81
C ASP A 93 4.81 16.80 0.64
N SER A 94 6.00 16.22 0.71
CA SER A 94 7.10 16.43 -0.22
C SER A 94 8.09 15.27 -0.18
N TRP A 95 8.85 15.10 -1.27
CA TRP A 95 10.01 14.24 -1.34
C TRP A 95 11.09 14.86 -2.23
N MET A 96 12.35 14.56 -1.91
CA MET A 96 13.47 14.90 -2.78
C MET A 96 13.58 13.89 -3.91
N VAL A 97 13.57 14.38 -5.14
CA VAL A 97 13.85 13.59 -6.34
C VAL A 97 15.32 13.80 -6.71
N HIS A 98 16.05 12.71 -6.88
CA HIS A 98 17.44 12.71 -7.32
C HIS A 98 17.52 12.11 -8.73
N VAL A 99 17.97 12.90 -9.70
CA VAL A 99 18.21 12.49 -11.09
C VAL A 99 19.66 12.84 -11.50
N PRO A 100 20.22 12.25 -12.57
CA PRO A 100 21.57 12.59 -13.01
C PRO A 100 21.81 14.08 -13.27
N GLU A 101 20.77 14.79 -13.71
CA GLU A 101 20.79 16.21 -14.07
C GLU A 101 20.70 17.15 -12.85
N GLY A 102 20.33 16.63 -11.67
CA GLY A 102 20.17 17.43 -10.46
C GLY A 102 19.23 16.83 -9.43
N GLN A 103 18.86 17.64 -8.44
CA GLN A 103 17.91 17.27 -7.41
C GLN A 103 16.84 18.35 -7.27
N PHE A 104 15.61 17.92 -7.02
CA PHE A 104 14.50 18.85 -6.81
C PHE A 104 13.55 18.35 -5.73
N GLU A 105 12.99 19.27 -4.97
CA GLU A 105 11.91 18.99 -4.03
C GLU A 105 10.61 18.91 -4.83
N SER A 106 9.95 17.75 -4.81
CA SER A 106 8.62 17.59 -5.40
C SER A 106 7.58 17.53 -4.29
N ARG A 107 6.57 18.41 -4.37
CA ARG A 107 5.48 18.50 -3.40
C ARG A 107 4.24 17.73 -3.88
N ILE A 108 3.53 17.13 -2.93
CA ILE A 108 2.28 16.43 -3.20
C ILE A 108 1.20 17.45 -3.55
N GLY A 109 0.77 17.44 -4.82
CA GLY A 109 -0.37 18.22 -5.26
C GLY A 109 -0.29 18.58 -6.74
N PRO A 110 -1.44 18.78 -7.42
CA PRO A 110 -1.49 19.04 -8.85
C PRO A 110 -0.80 20.36 -9.25
N THR A 111 -0.85 21.37 -8.37
CA THR A 111 -0.27 22.68 -8.64
C THR A 111 1.26 22.66 -8.66
N ASP A 112 1.88 21.96 -7.72
CA ASP A 112 3.34 21.91 -7.65
C ASP A 112 3.90 20.95 -8.70
N PHE A 113 3.19 19.86 -9.02
CA PHE A 113 3.56 18.99 -10.13
C PHE A 113 3.66 19.73 -11.47
N LEU A 114 2.71 20.63 -11.80
CA LEU A 114 2.77 21.41 -13.05
C LEU A 114 3.96 22.37 -13.09
N LYS A 115 4.33 22.97 -11.95
CA LYS A 115 5.51 23.84 -11.84
C LYS A 115 6.80 23.04 -12.02
N ASP A 116 6.89 21.88 -11.39
CA ASP A 116 8.03 20.97 -11.52
C ASP A 116 8.19 20.53 -12.98
N LEU A 117 7.08 20.12 -13.62
CA LEU A 117 7.08 19.69 -15.01
C LEU A 117 7.54 20.82 -15.96
N GLU A 118 7.06 22.05 -15.75
CA GLU A 118 7.49 23.20 -16.54
C GLU A 118 8.96 23.54 -16.32
N THR A 119 9.43 23.48 -15.06
CA THR A 119 10.79 23.86 -14.67
C THR A 119 11.83 22.85 -15.16
N TYR A 120 11.56 21.56 -15.02
CA TYR A 120 12.54 20.49 -15.26
C TYR A 120 12.38 19.80 -16.61
N VAL A 121 11.20 19.85 -17.24
CA VAL A 121 10.93 19.18 -18.53
C VAL A 121 10.59 20.19 -19.63
N GLY A 122 9.76 21.18 -19.33
CA GLY A 122 9.45 22.30 -20.20
C GLY A 122 7.95 22.48 -20.51
N LEU A 123 7.62 23.63 -21.10
CA LEU A 123 6.24 24.06 -21.37
C LEU A 123 5.43 23.09 -22.23
N ASP A 124 6.06 22.40 -23.17
CA ASP A 124 5.35 21.46 -24.05
C ASP A 124 4.87 20.23 -23.29
N ALA A 125 5.71 19.69 -22.37
CA ALA A 125 5.29 18.61 -21.48
C ALA A 125 4.13 19.03 -20.57
N THR A 126 4.17 20.25 -20.03
CA THR A 126 3.08 20.80 -19.23
C THR A 126 1.77 20.88 -20.03
N ARG A 127 1.82 21.34 -21.28
CA ARG A 127 0.65 21.42 -22.17
C ARG A 127 0.11 20.04 -22.54
N GLU A 128 0.97 19.06 -22.74
CA GLU A 128 0.56 17.69 -23.01
C GLU A 128 -0.14 17.07 -21.80
N TRP A 129 0.42 17.22 -20.60
CA TRP A 129 -0.17 16.72 -19.37
C TRP A 129 -1.56 17.32 -19.11
N GLN A 130 -1.72 18.62 -19.33
CA GLN A 130 -3.01 19.30 -19.16
C GLN A 130 -4.12 18.77 -20.07
N LYS A 131 -3.80 18.12 -21.20
CA LYS A 131 -4.81 17.50 -22.06
C LYS A 131 -5.33 16.16 -21.52
N LEU A 132 -4.63 15.56 -20.56
CA LEU A 132 -4.98 14.26 -19.96
C LEU A 132 -5.83 14.39 -18.69
N LEU A 133 -5.96 15.60 -18.14
CA LEU A 133 -6.80 15.94 -17.00
C LEU A 133 -8.21 16.33 -17.45
#